data_AF-A0A0C2IB56-F1
#
_entry.id   AF-A0A0C2IB56-F1
#
_cell.length_a   1.000
_cell.length_b   1.000
_cell.length_c   1.000
_cell.angle_alpha   90.00
_cell.angle_beta   90.00
_cell.angle_gamma   90.00
#
_symmetry.space_group_name_H-M   'P 1'
#
loop_
_entity.id
_entity.type
_entity.pdbx_description
1 polymer ?
#
loop_
_entity_poly.entity_id
_entity_poly.type
_entity_poly.pdbx_seq_one_letter_code
_entity_poly.pdbx_strand_id
1 'polypeptide(L)' 'MDAGASFNDASLALQAAVEGQGVALGRLMLAADDLRAGRLVQPFDVVLPNDYSYWLVYPPAALDKPQVAAFRTWLLSEAK' A
#
# COMPACT_ATOMS: atom_id res chain seq x y z
N MET A 1 27.98 0.18 -14.52
CA MET A 1 27.40 0.21 -13.17
C MET A 1 26.25 -0.75 -13.21
N ASP A 2 26.34 -1.87 -12.50
CA ASP A 2 25.20 -2.78 -12.39
C ASP A 2 24.08 -2.04 -11.65
N ALA A 3 22.92 -1.94 -12.28
CA ALA A 3 21.74 -1.38 -11.63
C ALA A 3 21.35 -2.30 -10.47
N GLY A 4 21.02 -1.72 -9.31
CA GLY A 4 20.52 -2.49 -8.17
C GLY A 4 19.25 -3.28 -8.51
N ALA A 5 18.79 -4.11 -7.57
CA ALA A 5 17.59 -4.90 -7.75
C ALA A 5 16.38 -4.02 -8.10
N SER A 6 15.64 -4.41 -9.14
CA SER A 6 14.42 -3.74 -9.58
C SER A 6 13.22 -4.62 -9.29
N PHE A 7 12.20 -4.02 -8.68
CA PHE A 7 10.97 -4.69 -8.31
C PHE A 7 9.79 -3.98 -8.96
N ASN A 8 8.84 -4.76 -9.49
CA ASN A 8 7.59 -4.25 -10.04
C ASN A 8 6.46 -4.16 -8.99
N ASP A 9 6.74 -4.56 -7.74
CA ASP A 9 5.80 -4.52 -6.63
C ASP A 9 6.44 -3.78 -5.44
N ALA A 10 5.70 -2.84 -4.85
CA ALA A 10 6.18 -2.02 -3.75
C ALA A 10 6.41 -2.82 -2.45
N SER A 11 5.64 -3.89 -2.21
CA SER A 11 5.81 -4.76 -1.06
C SER A 11 7.14 -5.53 -1.15
N LEU A 12 7.52 -6.00 -2.35
CA LEU A 12 8.80 -6.67 -2.57
C LEU A 12 9.99 -5.70 -2.39
N ALA A 13 9.87 -4.47 -2.88
CA ALA A 13 10.89 -3.45 -2.68
C ALA A 13 11.08 -3.12 -1.18
N LEU A 14 9.98 -2.99 -0.42
CA LEU A 14 10.03 -2.76 1.03
C LEU A 14 10.64 -3.96 1.76
N GLN A 15 10.28 -5.19 1.39
CA GLN A 15 10.85 -6.39 1.97
C GLN A 15 12.37 -6.47 1.75
N ALA A 16 12.86 -6.13 0.55
CA ALA A 16 14.29 -6.07 0.27
C ALA A 16 15.01 -5.01 1.15
N ALA A 17 14.36 -3.87 1.42
CA ALA A 17 14.89 -2.86 2.33
C ALA A 17 14.91 -3.36 3.79
N VAL A 18 13.86 -4.06 4.25
CA VAL A 18 13.82 -4.71 5.57
C VAL A 18 14.98 -5.70 5.74
N GLU A 19 15.33 -6.42 4.67
CA GLU A 19 16.44 -7.37 4.63
C GLU A 19 17.82 -6.72 4.47
N GLY A 20 17.90 -5.39 4.45
CA GLY A 20 19.15 -4.64 4.38
C GLY A 20 19.77 -4.61 2.97
N GLN A 21 19.00 -4.90 1.92
CA GLN A 21 19.49 -4.89 0.54
C GLN A 21 19.58 -3.48 -0.07
N GLY A 22 19.16 -2.45 0.66
CA GLY A 22 19.27 -1.05 0.24
C GLY A 22 18.16 -0.16 0.81
N VAL A 23 17.83 0.90 0.07
CA VAL A 23 16.75 1.84 0.38
C VAL A 23 15.63 1.71 -0.65
N ALA A 24 14.37 1.82 -0.21
CA ALA A 24 13.21 1.75 -1.08
C ALA A 24 12.35 3.02 -0.95
N LEU A 25 11.88 3.54 -2.09
CA LEU A 25 10.78 4.50 -2.12
C LEU A 25 9.46 3.71 -2.05
N GLY A 26 8.72 3.87 -0.94
CA GLY A 26 7.52 3.09 -0.66
C GLY A 26 6.31 3.95 -0.29
N ARG A 27 5.14 3.31 -0.20
CA ARG A 27 3.93 3.93 0.33
C ARG A 27 3.95 3.83 1.85
N LEU A 28 3.74 4.94 2.56
CA LEU A 28 3.74 4.96 4.03
C LEU A 28 2.78 3.93 4.63
N MET A 29 1.60 3.74 4.03
CA MET A 29 0.64 2.72 4.47
C MET A 29 1.21 1.30 4.45
N LEU A 30 2.05 0.97 3.47
CA LEU A 30 2.66 -0.37 3.37
C LEU A 30 3.85 -0.52 4.32
N ALA A 31 4.60 0.56 4.56
CA ALA A 31 5.77 0.56 5.46
C ALA A 31 5.41 0.75 6.95
N ALA A 32 4.16 1.11 7.26
CA ALA A 32 3.74 1.56 8.59
C ALA A 32 4.10 0.57 9.72
N ASP A 33 3.90 -0.72 9.47
CA ASP A 33 4.16 -1.75 10.47
C ASP A 33 5.65 -1.99 10.70
N ASP A 34 6.44 -1.99 9.64
CA ASP A 34 7.90 -2.12 9.72
C ASP A 34 8.55 -0.90 10.38
N LEU A 35 8.05 0.30 10.08
CA LEU A 35 8.47 1.55 10.74
C LEU A 35 8.13 1.51 12.24
N ARG A 36 6.90 1.10 12.59
CA ARG A 36 6.48 1.00 14.00
C ARG A 36 7.28 -0.06 14.77
N ALA A 37 7.63 -1.15 14.11
CA ALA A 37 8.45 -2.21 14.68
C ALA A 37 9.95 -1.90 14.69
N GLY A 38 10.39 -0.77 14.10
CA GLY A 38 11.80 -0.40 13.99
C GLY A 38 12.62 -1.26 13.02
N ARG A 39 11.96 -2.07 12.17
CA ARG A 39 12.62 -2.83 11.10
C ARG A 39 13.01 -1.94 9.93
N LEU A 40 12.23 -0.89 9.69
CA LEU A 40 12.57 0.19 8.77
C LEU A 40 12.71 1.49 9.54
N VAL A 41 13.46 2.42 8.94
CA VAL A 41 13.50 3.82 9.31
C VAL A 41 13.18 4.67 8.08
N GLN A 42 12.60 5.85 8.29
CA GLN A 42 12.42 6.84 7.24
C GLN A 42 13.64 7.80 7.30
N PRO A 43 14.62 7.68 6.40
CA PRO A 43 15.88 8.44 6.51
C PRO A 43 15.70 9.94 6.23
N PHE A 44 14.63 10.33 5.53
CA PHE A 44 14.33 11.71 5.17
C PHE A 44 12.87 12.04 5.49
N ASP A 45 12.61 13.22 6.04
CA ASP A 45 11.24 13.71 6.23
C ASP A 45 10.68 14.30 4.92
N VAL A 46 10.62 13.47 3.88
CA VAL A 46 10.12 13.83 2.55
C VAL A 46 9.00 12.88 2.17
N VAL A 47 7.80 13.44 2.01
CA VAL A 47 6.62 12.71 1.56
C VAL A 47 6.06 13.42 0.34
N LEU A 48 5.92 12.70 -0.76
CA LEU A 48 5.28 13.20 -1.96
C LEU A 48 3.78 12.92 -1.89
N PRO A 49 2.91 13.92 -2.12
CA PRO A 49 1.49 13.67 -2.26
C PRO A 49 1.25 12.71 -3.43
N ASN A 50 0.30 11.81 -3.24
CA ASN A 50 -0.14 10.91 -4.28
C ASN A 50 -1.54 11.31 -4.72
N ASP A 51 -1.68 11.76 -5.96
CA ASP A 51 -2.97 12.19 -6.52
C ASP A 51 -3.92 11.00 -6.84
N TYR A 52 -3.44 9.76 -6.69
CA TYR A 52 -4.23 8.55 -6.94
C TYR A 52 -4.98 8.07 -5.69
N SER A 53 -6.26 7.74 -5.88
CA SER A 53 -7.15 7.15 -4.88
C SER A 53 -7.44 5.68 -5.16
N TYR A 54 -7.83 4.93 -4.12
CA TYR A 54 -8.37 3.58 -4.27
C TYR A 54 -9.88 3.65 -4.57
N TRP A 55 -10.32 2.85 -5.55
CA TRP A 55 -11.71 2.84 -6.01
C TRP A 55 -12.35 1.47 -5.82
N LEU A 56 -13.57 1.45 -5.28
CA LEU A 56 -14.41 0.26 -5.28
C LEU A 56 -15.22 0.21 -6.58
N VAL A 57 -14.94 -0.77 -7.45
CA VAL A 57 -15.54 -0.87 -8.79
C VAL A 57 -16.42 -2.10 -8.90
N TYR A 58 -17.65 -1.93 -9.36
CA TYR A 58 -18.61 -3.01 -9.62
C TYR A 58 -19.67 -2.56 -10.65
N PRO A 59 -20.28 -3.50 -11.41
CA PRO A 59 -21.41 -3.17 -12.27
C PRO A 59 -22.61 -2.70 -11.45
N PRO A 60 -23.45 -1.75 -11.95
CA PRO A 60 -24.60 -1.25 -11.18
C PRO A 60 -25.52 -2.34 -10.61
N ALA A 61 -25.82 -3.38 -11.40
CA ALA A 61 -26.65 -4.52 -11.01
C ALA A 61 -26.04 -5.40 -9.91
N ALA A 62 -24.77 -5.20 -9.54
CA ALA A 62 -24.15 -5.96 -8.45
C ALA A 62 -24.81 -5.66 -7.10
N LEU A 63 -25.40 -4.48 -6.93
CA LEU A 63 -26.09 -4.09 -5.68
C LEU A 63 -27.44 -4.79 -5.47
N ASP A 64 -27.97 -5.45 -6.49
CA ASP A 64 -29.19 -6.27 -6.37
C ASP A 64 -28.94 -7.55 -5.55
N LYS A 65 -27.67 -7.93 -5.39
CA LYS A 65 -27.25 -9.04 -4.55
C LYS A 65 -27.03 -8.55 -3.11
N PRO A 66 -27.85 -8.99 -2.12
CA PRO A 66 -27.75 -8.49 -0.75
C PRO A 66 -26.35 -8.62 -0.14
N GLN A 67 -25.63 -9.70 -0.46
CA GLN A 67 -24.26 -9.92 0.01
C GLN A 67 -23.26 -8.89 -0.52
N VAL A 68 -23.45 -8.39 -1.75
CA VAL A 68 -22.57 -7.36 -2.33
C VAL A 68 -22.88 -6.00 -1.71
N ALA A 69 -24.17 -5.68 -1.54
CA ALA A 69 -24.59 -4.45 -0.86
C ALA A 69 -24.09 -4.40 0.59
N ALA A 70 -24.16 -5.52 1.31
CA ALA A 70 -23.62 -5.65 2.65
C ALA A 70 -22.10 -5.45 2.68
N PHE A 71 -21.35 -6.13 1.80
CA PHE A 71 -19.89 -5.99 1.73
C PHE A 71 -19.45 -4.56 1.38
N ARG A 72 -20.10 -3.91 0.40
CA ARG A 72 -19.83 -2.51 0.07
C ARG A 72 -20.02 -1.60 1.28
N THR A 73 -21.13 -1.77 1.99
CA THR A 73 -21.48 -0.93 3.14
C THR A 73 -20.44 -1.08 4.25
N TRP A 74 -20.08 -2.32 4.56
CA TRP A 74 -19.03 -2.64 5.53
C TRP A 74 -17.66 -2.08 5.08
N LEU A 75 -17.24 -2.31 3.83
CA LEU A 75 -15.93 -1.85 3.34
C LEU A 75 -15.79 -0.33 3.44
N LEU A 76 -16.84 0.41 3.09
CA LEU A 76 -16.86 1.87 3.22
C LEU A 76 -16.89 2.34 4.68
N SER A 77 -17.37 1.53 5.64
CA SER A 77 -17.28 1.88 7.06
C SER A 77 -15.88 1.67 7.64
N GLU A 78 -15.11 0.72 7.10
CA GLU A 78 -13.72 0.45 7.48
C GLU A 78 -12.71 1.40 6.80
N ALA A 79 -13.02 1.92 5.61
CA ALA A 79 -12.11 2.75 4.81
C ALA A 79 -12.03 4.23 5.26
N LYS A 80 -11.93 4.48 6.57
CA LYS A 80 -11.78 5.82 7.17
C LYS A 80 -10.34 6.29 7.20
#